data_AF-A0A659UCD8-F1
#
_entry.id   AF-A0A659UCD8-F1
#
_cell.length_a   1.000
_cell.length_b   1.000
_cell.length_c   1.000
_cell.angle_alpha   90.00
_cell.angle_beta   90.00
_cell.angle_gamma   90.00
#
_symmetry.space_group_name_H-M   'P 1'
#
loop_
_entity.id
_entity.type
_entity.pdbx_description
1 polymer ?
#
loop_
_entity_poly.entity_id
_entity_poly.type
_entity_poly.pdbx_seq_one_letter_code
_entity_poly.pdbx_strand_id
1 'polypeptide(L)' 'RPEHLSLGQPSNSTLRGKVGLAEYTGAVTLLHVALDGGRTCLVIHNQGPAPEAGAEVGLRAEPGHLHFFDKEGRAV' A
#
# COMPACT_ATOMS: atom_id res chain seq x y z
N ARG A 1 8.50 -2.00 -0.27
CA ARG A 1 8.16 -2.63 -1.57
C ARG A 1 6.70 -3.11 -1.50
N PRO A 2 5.96 -3.32 -2.61
CA PRO A 2 4.56 -3.74 -2.58
C PRO A 2 4.27 -4.99 -1.72
N GLU A 3 5.18 -5.97 -1.77
CA GLU A 3 5.14 -7.23 -1.01
C GLU A 3 5.39 -7.08 0.50
N HIS A 4 5.92 -5.93 0.95
CA HIS A 4 6.17 -5.62 2.37
C HIS A 4 5.16 -4.61 2.92
N LEU A 5 4.04 -4.42 2.22
CA LEU A 5 2.92 -3.60 2.64
C LEU A 5 1.73 -4.50 2.96
N SER A 6 1.01 -4.14 4.00
CA SER A 6 -0.25 -4.81 4.38
C SER A 6 -1.36 -3.77 4.61
N LEU A 7 -2.59 -4.22 4.44
CA LEU A 7 -3.76 -3.41 4.76
C LEU A 7 -3.94 -3.33 6.29
N GLY A 8 -4.32 -2.15 6.76
CA GLY A 8 -4.67 -1.87 8.15
C GLY A 8 -5.94 -1.03 8.23
N GLN A 9 -6.39 -0.80 9.45
CA GLN A 9 -7.49 0.14 9.71
C GLN A 9 -7.01 1.58 9.46
N PRO A 10 -7.78 2.42 8.74
CA PRO A 10 -7.40 3.82 8.46
C PRO A 10 -7.11 4.63 9.73
N SER A 11 -7.85 4.38 10.81
CA SER A 11 -7.74 5.09 12.09
C SER A 11 -6.44 4.81 12.86
N ASN A 12 -5.73 3.73 12.53
CA ASN A 12 -4.54 3.27 13.25
C ASN A 12 -3.38 2.95 12.29
N SER A 13 -3.25 3.76 11.23
CA SER A 13 -2.20 3.63 10.23
C SER A 13 -1.59 4.99 9.90
N THR A 14 -0.26 5.04 9.81
CA THR A 14 0.47 6.27 9.49
C THR A 14 0.27 6.71 8.04
N LEU A 15 0.11 5.73 7.14
CA LEU A 15 -0.29 5.94 5.76
C LEU A 15 -1.74 5.48 5.60
N ARG A 16 -2.55 6.28 4.90
CA ARG A 16 -3.93 5.97 4.56
C ARG A 16 -4.22 6.46 3.15
N GLY A 17 -5.21 5.87 2.51
CA GLY A 17 -5.63 6.25 1.18
C GLY A 17 -6.88 5.54 0.73
N LYS A 18 -7.25 5.77 -0.52
CA LYS A 18 -8.43 5.20 -1.16
C LYS A 18 -8.02 4.22 -2.25
N VAL A 19 -8.64 3.04 -2.30
CA VAL A 19 -8.41 2.09 -3.39
C VAL A 19 -8.93 2.69 -4.69
N GLY A 20 -8.05 2.91 -5.67
CA GLY A 20 -8.42 3.39 -7.00
C GLY A 20 -8.68 2.25 -7.98
N LEU A 21 -7.91 1.15 -7.87
CA LEU A 21 -8.04 -0.05 -8.69
C LEU A 21 -7.67 -1.28 -7.86
N ALA A 22 -8.44 -2.36 -8.05
CA ALA A 22 -8.14 -3.70 -7.56
C ALA A 22 -8.09 -4.66 -8.76
N GLU A 23 -6.89 -5.14 -9.10
CA GLU A 23 -6.66 -6.00 -10.26
C GLU A 23 -6.31 -7.42 -9.81
N TYR A 24 -7.15 -8.41 -10.11
CA TYR A 24 -6.84 -9.80 -9.85
C TYR A 24 -5.94 -10.37 -10.95
N THR A 25 -4.76 -10.83 -10.57
CA THR A 25 -3.73 -11.35 -11.51
C THR A 25 -3.62 -12.86 -11.49
N GLY A 26 -4.60 -13.56 -10.90
CA GLY A 26 -4.70 -15.02 -10.87
C GLY A 26 -4.29 -15.65 -9.54
N ALA A 27 -3.28 -15.11 -8.84
CA ALA A 27 -2.88 -15.61 -7.51
C ALA A 27 -3.04 -14.54 -6.42
N VAL A 28 -2.95 -13.26 -6.80
CA VAL A 28 -3.02 -12.12 -5.89
C VAL A 28 -3.85 -11.02 -6.53
N THR A 29 -4.27 -10.06 -5.72
CA THR A 29 -4.87 -8.81 -6.18
C THR A 29 -3.86 -7.68 -5.99
N LEU A 30 -3.58 -6.95 -7.05
CA LEU A 30 -2.82 -5.71 -7.00
C LEU A 30 -3.75 -4.56 -6.64
N LEU A 31 -3.50 -3.91 -5.51
CA LEU A 31 -4.26 -2.75 -5.06
C LEU A 31 -3.47 -1.47 -5.35
N HIS A 32 -4.05 -0.60 -6.16
CA HIS A 32 -3.54 0.75 -6.40
C HIS A 32 -4.21 1.69 -5.41
N VAL A 33 -3.50 2.07 -4.36
CA VAL A 33 -4.03 2.93 -3.30
C VAL A 33 -3.56 4.37 -3.53
N ALA A 34 -4.52 5.26 -3.78
CA ALA A 34 -4.28 6.70 -3.86
C ALA A 34 -4.10 7.25 -2.44
N LEU A 35 -2.90 7.72 -2.12
CA LEU A 35 -2.55 8.35 -0.85
C LEU A 35 -2.90 9.84 -0.87
N ASP A 36 -3.03 10.41 0.34
CA ASP A 36 -3.05 11.86 0.54
C ASP A 36 -1.81 12.49 -0.15
N GLY A 37 -2.01 13.54 -0.95
CA GLY A 37 -0.94 14.19 -1.72
C GLY A 37 -0.73 13.67 -3.15
N GLY A 38 -1.66 12.85 -3.68
CA GLY A 38 -1.73 12.50 -5.11
C GLY A 38 -0.75 11.42 -5.56
N ARG A 39 -0.12 10.71 -4.61
CA ARG A 39 0.78 9.58 -4.89
C ARG A 39 0.00 8.27 -4.88
N THR A 40 0.37 7.35 -5.76
CA THR A 40 -0.17 5.98 -5.75
C THR A 40 0.82 5.03 -5.09
N CYS A 41 0.33 4.19 -4.20
CA CYS A 41 1.07 3.09 -3.60
C CYS A 41 0.50 1.77 -4.10
N LEU A 42 1.37 0.87 -4.56
CA LEU A 42 0.99 -0.47 -4.98
C LEU A 42 1.13 -1.44 -3.80
N VAL A 43 0.10 -2.23 -3.55
CA VAL A 43 0.06 -3.24 -2.49
C VAL A 43 -0.32 -4.59 -3.09
N ILE A 44 0.38 -5.66 -2.69
CA ILE A 44 0.00 -7.03 -3.04
C ILE A 44 -0.93 -7.55 -1.97
N HIS A 45 -2.16 -7.89 -2.35
CA HIS A 45 -3.17 -8.45 -1.46
C HIS A 45 -3.46 -9.90 -1.82
N ASN A 46 -3.33 -10.80 -0.87
CA ASN A 46 -3.60 -12.23 -1.06
C ASN A 46 -4.40 -12.85 0.10
N GLN A 47 -4.99 -12.02 0.97
CA GLN A 47 -5.68 -12.47 2.18
C GLN A 47 -7.15 -12.09 2.15
N GLY A 48 -8.02 -13.06 1.86
CA GLY A 48 -9.47 -12.84 1.81
C GLY A 48 -9.88 -11.87 0.70
N PRO A 49 -11.14 -11.39 0.75
CA PRO A 49 -11.68 -10.48 -0.27
C PRO A 49 -10.85 -9.19 -0.36
N ALA A 50 -10.57 -8.76 -1.59
CA ALA A 50 -9.96 -7.46 -1.83
C ALA A 50 -10.98 -6.34 -1.54
N PRO A 51 -10.56 -5.21 -0.95
CA PRO A 51 -11.41 -4.04 -0.86
C PRO A 51 -11.79 -3.53 -2.25
N GLU A 52 -13.01 -3.02 -2.37
CA GLU A 52 -13.51 -2.45 -3.62
C GLU A 52 -12.85 -1.10 -3.93
N ALA A 53 -12.86 -0.72 -5.21
CA ALA A 53 -12.52 0.63 -5.60
C ALA A 53 -13.41 1.62 -4.87
N GLY A 54 -12.80 2.60 -4.23
CA GLY A 54 -13.45 3.59 -3.40
C GLY A 54 -13.32 3.37 -1.90
N ALA A 55 -12.93 2.18 -1.46
CA ALA A 55 -12.72 1.89 -0.04
C ALA A 55 -11.54 2.68 0.54
N GLU A 56 -11.72 3.24 1.74
CA GLU A 56 -10.61 3.79 2.53
C GLU A 56 -9.86 2.68 3.25
N VAL A 57 -8.53 2.71 3.16
CA VAL A 57 -7.65 1.71 3.76
C VAL A 57 -6.47 2.38 4.46
N GLY A 58 -6.01 1.79 5.56
CA GLY A 58 -4.70 2.08 6.13
C GLY A 58 -3.63 1.21 5.48
N LEU A 59 -2.41 1.73 5.35
CA LEU A 59 -1.24 0.96 4.92
C LEU A 59 -0.25 0.82 6.07
N ARG A 60 0.25 -0.40 6.26
CA ARG A 60 1.29 -0.73 7.23
C ARG A 60 2.51 -1.24 6.49
N ALA A 61 3.66 -0.62 6.78
CA ALA A 61 4.96 -1.10 6.34
C ALA A 61 5.69 -1.69 7.55
N GLU A 62 6.29 -2.86 7.37
CA GLU A 62 7.15 -3.42 8.39
C GLU A 62 8.46 -2.61 8.46
N PRO A 63 8.89 -2.14 9.65
CA PRO A 63 10.07 -1.29 9.78
C PRO A 63 11.35 -1.91 9.20
N GLY A 64 11.52 -3.24 9.30
CA GLY A 64 12.68 -3.96 8.76
C GLY A 64 12.77 -4.00 7.23
N HIS A 65 11.73 -3.56 6.53
CA HIS A 65 11.65 -3.55 5.07
C HIS A 65 11.53 -2.14 4.47
N LEU A 66 11.71 -1.11 5.29
CA LEU A 66 11.80 0.27 4.84
C LEU A 66 13.19 0.54 4.25
N HIS A 67 13.20 1.34 3.18
CA HIS A 67 14.42 1.82 2.56
C HIS A 67 14.41 3.34 2.63
N PHE A 68 15.49 3.93 3.14
CA PHE A 68 15.68 5.37 3.18
C PHE A 68 16.72 5.76 2.16
N PHE A 69 16.54 6.93 1.57
CA PHE A 69 17.45 7.49 0.59
C PHE A 69 17.78 8.92 1.00
N ASP A 70 19.05 9.29 0.93
CA ASP A 70 19.47 10.67 1.13
C ASP A 70 19.06 11.57 -0.06
N LYS A 71 19.36 12.86 0.03
CA LYS A 71 19.04 13.83 -1.02
C LYS A 71 19.82 13.59 -2.33
N GLU A 72 20.93 12.85 -2.27
CA GLU A 72 21.69 12.39 -3.43
C GLU A 72 21.15 11.06 -4.01
N GLY A 73 20.13 10.47 -3.39
CA GLY A 73 19.51 9.22 -3.81
C GLY A 73 20.26 7.96 -3.39
N ARG A 74 21.23 8.07 -2.46
CA ARG A 74 21.96 6.92 -1.91
C ARG A 74 21.19 6.29 -0.76
N ALA A 75 21.23 4.97 -0.66
CA ALA A 75 20.62 4.25 0.45
C ALA A 75 21.30 4.60 1.78
N VAL A 76 20.51 4.84 2.83
CA VAL A 76 20.96 5.17 4.19
C VAL A 76 20.16 4.44 5.26
#